data_AF-A0A1V6DJW8-F1
#
_entry.id   AF-A0A1V6DJW8-F1
#
_cell.length_a   1.000
_cell.length_b   1.000
_cell.length_c   1.000
_cell.angle_alpha   90.00
_cell.angle_beta   90.00
_cell.angle_gamma   90.00
#
_symmetry.space_group_name_H-M   'P 1'
#
loop_
_entity.id
_entity.type
_entity.pdbx_description
1 polymer ?
#
loop_
_entity_poly.entity_id
_entity_poly.type
_entity_poly.pdbx_seq_one_letter_code
_entity_poly.pdbx_strand_id
1 'polypeptide(L)' 'MRTWGDCYGYLLLSSGWADIMCDPVLSPWDIAALIPVVRGAGGTISDWKGRDAVGADSLLAAATPELHAAALAVLNP' A
#
# COMPACT_ATOMS: atom_id res chain seq x y z
N MET A 1 -4.78 3.16 15.10
CA MET A 1 -4.78 3.68 13.72
C MET A 1 -4.49 5.16 13.78
N ARG A 2 -3.48 5.65 13.05
CA ARG A 2 -3.25 7.09 12.88
C ARG A 2 -3.84 7.49 11.54
N THR A 3 -4.59 8.58 11.45
CA THR A 3 -5.35 8.99 10.26
C THR A 3 -4.49 9.75 9.24
N TRP A 4 -3.23 9.33 9.06
CA TRP A 4 -2.35 9.86 8.04
C TRP A 4 -2.75 9.23 6.70
N GLY A 5 -3.82 9.75 6.09
CA GLY A 5 -4.34 9.29 4.80
C GLY A 5 -3.55 9.83 3.61
N ASP A 6 -3.85 9.33 2.41
CA ASP A 6 -3.25 9.79 1.15
C ASP A 6 -1.72 9.57 1.10
N CYS A 7 -1.00 10.31 0.26
CA CYS A 7 0.43 10.14 0.00
C CYS A 7 1.32 10.17 1.26
N TYR A 8 0.91 10.88 2.32
CA TYR A 8 1.69 10.95 3.56
C TYR A 8 1.75 9.60 4.29
N GLY A 9 0.68 8.80 4.23
CA GLY A 9 0.69 7.45 4.80
C GLY A 9 1.73 6.55 4.11
N TYR A 10 1.79 6.59 2.79
CA TYR A 10 2.78 5.86 2.00
C TYR A 10 4.21 6.39 2.19
N LEU A 11 4.37 7.70 2.42
CA LEU A 11 5.66 8.28 2.80
C LEU A 11 6.13 7.70 4.14
N LEU A 12 5.27 7.69 5.16
CA LEU A 12 5.61 7.13 6.46
C LEU A 12 5.97 5.64 6.35
N LEU A 13 5.24 4.88 5.53
CA LEU A 13 5.56 3.48 5.28
C LEU A 13 6.92 3.32 4.61
N SER A 14 7.15 4.04 3.53
CA SER A 14 8.40 3.95 2.75
C SER A 14 9.61 4.48 3.52
N SER A 15 9.41 5.27 4.57
CA SER A 15 10.46 5.78 5.46
C SER A 15 10.61 4.99 6.76
N GLY A 16 9.85 3.89 6.93
CA GLY A 16 9.95 3.00 8.10
C GLY A 16 9.25 3.50 9.36
N TRP A 17 8.37 4.48 9.25
CA TRP A 17 7.57 5.04 10.37
C TRP A 17 6.17 4.43 10.47
N ALA A 18 5.75 3.66 9.46
CA ALA A 18 4.51 2.90 9.44
C ALA A 18 4.73 1.54 8.77
N ASP A 19 3.95 0.54 9.19
CA ASP A 19 4.10 -0.82 8.66
C ASP A 19 3.08 -1.17 7.56
N ILE A 20 1.89 -0.56 7.59
CA ILE A 20 0.79 -0.82 6.66
C ILE A 20 0.10 0.50 6.30
N MET A 21 -0.23 0.67 5.02
CA MET A 21 -1.11 1.71 4.50
C MET A 21 -2.11 1.09 3.52
N CYS A 22 -3.37 1.49 3.58
CA CYS A 22 -4.39 0.99 2.68
C CYS A 22 -5.39 2.08 2.31
N ASP A 23 -5.75 2.14 1.03
CA ASP A 23 -6.82 2.99 0.53
C ASP A 23 -7.81 2.17 -0.30
N PRO A 24 -9.12 2.26 0.00
CA PRO A 24 -10.16 1.52 -0.72
C PRO A 24 -10.44 2.06 -2.11
N VAL A 25 -10.21 3.36 -2.33
CA VAL A 25 -10.57 4.06 -3.56
C VAL A 25 -9.48 5.09 -3.87
N LEU A 26 -8.82 4.92 -5.02
CA LEU A 26 -7.80 5.83 -5.52
C LEU A 26 -7.94 6.00 -7.03
N SER A 27 -7.52 7.15 -7.53
CA SER A 27 -7.41 7.36 -8.96
C SER A 27 -6.02 6.93 -9.46
N PRO A 28 -5.86 6.63 -10.77
CA PRO A 28 -4.57 6.19 -11.30
C PRO A 28 -3.41 7.18 -11.06
N TRP A 29 -3.70 8.48 -11.02
CA TRP A 29 -2.70 9.53 -10.74
C TRP A 29 -2.21 9.53 -9.29
N ASP A 30 -3.02 9.04 -8.35
CA ASP A 30 -2.62 8.90 -6.94
C ASP A 30 -1.72 7.68 -6.74
N ILE A 31 -1.83 6.66 -7.61
CA ILE A 31 -1.12 5.38 -7.48
C ILE A 31 0.22 5.38 -8.20
N ALA A 32 0.29 6.00 -9.38
CA ALA A 32 1.42 5.85 -10.30
C ALA A 32 2.78 6.18 -9.66
N ALA A 33 2.84 7.22 -8.83
CA ALA A 33 4.06 7.62 -8.13
C ALA A 33 4.38 6.73 -6.92
N LEU A 34 3.38 6.13 -6.28
CA LEU A 34 3.54 5.33 -5.07
C LEU A 34 4.20 3.97 -5.35
N ILE A 35 3.88 3.35 -6.49
CA ILE A 35 4.41 2.04 -6.89
C ILE A 35 5.95 1.99 -6.85
N PRO A 36 6.69 2.85 -7.59
CA PRO A 36 8.16 2.81 -7.57
C PRO A 36 8.74 3.26 -6.24
N VAL A 37 8.06 4.15 -5.49
CA VAL A 37 8.53 4.62 -4.18
C VAL A 37 8.47 3.49 -3.15
N VAL A 38 7.32 2.83 -3.01
CA VAL A 38 7.15 1.73 -2.05
C VAL A 38 8.04 0.54 -2.42
N ARG A 39 8.08 0.14 -3.70
CA ARG A 39 8.96 -0.94 -4.18
C ARG A 39 10.44 -0.59 -3.98
N GLY A 40 10.83 0.67 -4.27
CA GLY A 40 12.20 1.15 -4.10
C GLY A 40 12.65 1.21 -2.64
N ALA A 41 11.72 1.41 -1.71
CA ALA A 41 11.95 1.31 -0.27
C ALA A 41 12.01 -0.15 0.24
N GLY A 42 11.76 -1.15 -0.62
CA GLY A 42 11.71 -2.57 -0.26
C GLY A 42 10.34 -3.04 0.25
N GLY A 43 9.32 -2.18 0.24
CA GLY A 43 7.96 -2.53 0.60
C GLY A 43 7.22 -3.30 -0.50
N THR A 44 6.12 -3.94 -0.11
CA THR A 44 5.20 -4.64 -1.03
C THR A 44 3.94 -3.81 -1.22
N ILE A 45 3.46 -3.74 -2.47
CA ILE A 45 2.27 -2.97 -2.84
C ILE A 45 1.42 -3.74 -3.87
N SER A 46 0.11 -3.82 -3.61
CA SER A 46 -0.88 -4.46 -4.49
C SER A 46 -2.23 -3.75 -4.38
N ASP A 47 -3.20 -4.18 -5.19
CA ASP A 47 -4.61 -3.87 -4.92
C ASP A 47 -5.15 -4.68 -3.72
N TRP A 48 -6.39 -4.44 -3.32
CA TRP A 48 -7.03 -5.16 -2.22
C TRP A 48 -7.23 -6.67 -2.45
N LYS A 49 -7.06 -7.15 -3.69
CA LYS A 49 -7.19 -8.55 -4.10
C LYS A 49 -5.83 -9.22 -4.32
N GLY A 50 -4.72 -8.54 -4.01
CA GLY A 50 -3.37 -9.05 -4.23
C GLY A 50 -2.89 -9.01 -5.69
N ARG A 51 -3.60 -8.33 -6.59
CA ARG A 51 -3.21 -8.12 -7.99
C ARG A 51 -2.27 -6.91 -8.10
N ASP A 52 -1.60 -6.78 -9.24
CA ASP A 52 -0.65 -5.68 -9.46
C ASP A 52 -1.32 -4.32 -9.20
N ALA A 53 -0.58 -3.43 -8.54
CA ALA A 53 -1.00 -2.07 -8.24
C ALA A 53 -1.12 -1.20 -9.51
N VAL A 54 -0.47 -1.59 -10.63
CA VAL A 54 -0.57 -0.87 -11.90
C VAL A 54 -2.00 -0.92 -12.43
N GLY A 55 -2.67 0.23 -12.45
CA GLY A 55 -4.06 0.35 -12.91
C GLY A 55 -5.10 -0.16 -11.92
N ALA A 56 -4.73 -0.32 -10.65
CA ALA A 56 -5.66 -0.63 -9.59
C ALA A 56 -6.57 0.57 -9.26
N ASP A 57 -7.69 0.31 -8.60
CA ASP A 57 -8.63 1.28 -8.04
C ASP A 57 -8.52 1.37 -6.51
N SER A 58 -7.68 0.53 -5.92
CA SER A 58 -7.44 0.38 -4.49
C SER A 58 -5.98 0.05 -4.26
N LEU A 59 -5.46 0.35 -3.06
CA LEU A 59 -4.10 0.04 -2.69
C LEU A 59 -4.02 -0.57 -1.30
N LEU A 60 -3.11 -1.53 -1.18
CA LEU A 60 -2.57 -2.03 0.06
C LEU A 60 -1.05 -2.02 -0.09
N ALA A 61 -0.37 -1.34 0.82
CA ALA A 61 1.07 -1.34 0.94
C ALA A 61 1.47 -1.83 2.34
N ALA A 62 2.53 -2.64 2.40
CA ALA A 62 3.11 -3.08 3.65
C ALA A 62 4.65 -3.05 3.60
N ALA A 63 5.28 -2.89 4.76
CA ALA A 63 6.73 -2.84 4.89
C ALA A 63 7.41 -4.16 4.52
N THR A 64 6.73 -5.32 4.67
CA THR A 64 7.27 -6.63 4.27
C THR A 64 6.23 -7.48 3.54
N PRO A 65 6.67 -8.46 2.71
CA PRO A 65 5.76 -9.38 2.01
C PRO A 65 4.89 -10.23 2.95
N GLU A 66 5.41 -10.63 4.10
CA GLU A 66 4.68 -11.45 5.08
C GLU A 66 3.54 -10.65 5.70
N LEU A 67 3.81 -9.39 6.04
CA LEU A 67 2.80 -8.48 6.58
C LEU A 67 1.73 -8.14 5.54
N HIS A 68 2.15 -7.95 4.29
CA HIS A 68 1.24 -7.76 3.16
C HIS A 68 0.28 -8.94 2.99
N ALA A 69 0.80 -10.17 3.02
CA ALA A 69 -0.01 -11.39 2.91
C ALA A 69 -0.98 -11.54 4.10
N ALA A 70 -0.52 -11.25 5.33
CA ALA A 70 -1.38 -11.27 6.51
C ALA A 70 -2.51 -10.22 6.42
N ALA A 71 -2.19 -9.01 5.95
CA ALA A 71 -3.19 -7.95 5.75
C ALA A 71 -4.24 -8.33 4.71
N LEU A 72 -3.84 -8.93 3.58
CA LEU A 72 -4.78 -9.43 2.56
C LEU A 72 -5.75 -10.48 3.11
N ALA A 73 -5.26 -11.41 3.96
CA ALA A 73 -6.08 -12.46 4.56
C ALA A 73 -7.10 -11.91 5.56
N VAL A 74 -6.77 -10.83 6.27
CA VAL A 74 -7.72 -10.14 7.17
C VAL A 74 -8.75 -9.34 6.37
N LEU A 75 -8.33 -8.73 5.27
CA LEU A 75 -9.18 -7.89 4.42
C LEU A 75 -10.20 -8.70 3.60
N ASN A 76 -9.82 -9.91 3.18
CA ASN A 76 -10.66 -10.84 2.41
C ASN A 76 -10.77 -12.19 3.15
N PRO A 77 -11.63 -12.29 4.19
CA PRO A 77 -11.83 -13.52 4.93
C PRO A 77 -12.50 -14.63 4.10
#